data_AF-U6M710-F1
#
_entry.id   AF-U6M710-F1
#
_cell.length_a   1.000
_cell.length_b   1.000
_cell.length_c   1.000
_cell.angle_alpha   90.00
_cell.angle_beta   90.00
_cell.angle_gamma   90.00
#
_symmetry.space_group_name_H-M   'P 1'
#
loop_
_entity.id
_entity.type
_entity.pdbx_description
1 polymer ?
#
loop_
_entity_poly.entity_id
_entity_poly.type
_entity_poly.pdbx_seq_one_letter_code
_entity_poly.pdbx_strand_id
1 'polypeptide(L)'
;MGGAAGGGGGGAAAAAATAAAHHNTYHGLPRRLLKDNVALLLLLQRKTDSNQQQQQQQQQPLQQCDQQQLLLVCNVHITANPEASDVKLWQTQTLLAVLEEYMSGFIGVCSLPRLVICGDFNSPPPSSVYKLLTWGSIKGLSIHDQQQQQQQQQQQHQHQQQQQQQQQQQQQQQQQQQQTHQSVNPQQHKEVLPLHWKMQHSLQLASAYALGRALLDVEENDGVEVYRQLEPIFTNYTPNFVGCLDYIFFSPFNLELVGILEPISEQQLIREAAALHLPSPALPSPLRPSDHISLVAAFRWVDP
;
A
#
# COMPACT_ATOMS: atom_id res chain seq x y z
N MET A 1 37.43 -32.62 -17.63
CA MET A 1 36.62 -31.73 -18.50
C MET A 1 35.59 -31.07 -17.62
N GLY A 2 35.83 -29.80 -17.28
CA GLY A 2 34.98 -29.02 -16.39
C GLY A 2 33.74 -28.49 -17.13
N GLY A 3 32.60 -28.53 -16.46
CA GLY A 3 31.41 -27.77 -16.80
C GLY A 3 31.16 -26.77 -15.69
N ALA A 4 31.49 -25.50 -15.92
CA ALA A 4 31.14 -24.40 -15.04
C ALA A 4 29.66 -24.06 -15.25
N ALA A 5 28.87 -24.15 -14.18
CA ALA A 5 27.53 -23.60 -14.13
C ALA A 5 27.64 -22.07 -14.04
N GLY A 6 27.26 -21.37 -15.11
CA GLY A 6 27.19 -19.92 -15.16
C GLY A 6 25.79 -19.47 -15.57
N GLY A 7 25.20 -18.55 -14.80
CA GLY A 7 23.97 -17.86 -15.19
C GLY A 7 22.94 -17.69 -14.08
N GLY A 8 23.30 -17.05 -12.97
CA GLY A 8 22.33 -16.68 -11.92
C GLY A 8 22.67 -15.42 -11.12
N GLY A 9 23.79 -14.74 -11.43
CA GLY A 9 24.34 -13.67 -10.58
C GLY A 9 23.77 -12.27 -10.82
N GLY A 10 23.08 -12.02 -11.93
CA GLY A 10 22.68 -10.66 -12.33
C GLY A 10 21.66 -10.01 -11.39
N GLY A 11 20.57 -10.71 -11.06
CA GLY A 11 19.48 -10.14 -10.25
C GLY A 11 19.84 -9.90 -8.77
N ALA A 12 20.68 -10.76 -8.19
CA ALA A 12 21.13 -10.62 -6.80
C ALA A 12 22.17 -9.50 -6.64
N ALA A 13 23.08 -9.34 -7.62
CA ALA A 13 24.06 -8.26 -7.62
C ALA A 13 23.38 -6.88 -7.82
N ALA A 14 22.36 -6.79 -8.67
CA ALA A 14 21.56 -5.58 -8.82
C ALA A 14 20.82 -5.21 -7.52
N ALA A 15 20.28 -6.19 -6.80
CA ALA A 15 19.53 -5.93 -5.55
C ALA A 15 20.43 -5.41 -4.43
N ALA A 16 21.64 -5.96 -4.32
CA ALA A 16 22.63 -5.50 -3.34
C ALA A 16 23.19 -4.10 -3.69
N ALA A 17 23.33 -3.77 -4.99
CA ALA A 17 23.84 -2.47 -5.44
C ALA A 17 22.84 -1.33 -5.20
N THR A 18 21.54 -1.53 -5.49
CA THR A 18 20.49 -0.52 -5.27
C THR A 18 20.32 -0.15 -3.80
N ALA A 19 20.45 -1.11 -2.88
CA ALA A 19 20.38 -0.83 -1.44
C ALA A 19 21.52 0.09 -0.95
N ALA A 20 22.67 0.09 -1.63
CA ALA A 20 23.84 0.87 -1.23
C ALA A 20 23.86 2.31 -1.80
N ALA A 21 23.25 2.53 -2.97
CA ALA A 21 23.30 3.82 -3.67
C ALA A 21 22.44 4.92 -3.02
N HIS A 22 21.33 4.55 -2.38
CA HIS A 22 20.43 5.50 -1.74
C HIS A 22 21.03 6.21 -0.51
N HIS A 23 22.11 5.69 0.08
CA HIS A 23 22.68 6.20 1.33
C HIS A 23 23.27 7.63 1.23
N ASN A 24 23.48 8.16 0.02
CA ASN A 24 24.13 9.46 -0.23
C ASN A 24 23.17 10.66 -0.39
N THR A 25 21.85 10.47 -0.44
CA THR A 25 20.88 11.57 -0.66
C THR A 25 20.35 12.19 0.65
N TYR A 26 20.89 11.80 1.80
CA TYR A 26 20.24 11.97 3.11
C TYR A 26 20.90 12.99 4.06
N HIS A 27 21.84 13.80 3.57
CA HIS A 27 22.43 14.86 4.39
C HIS A 27 21.39 15.91 4.79
N GLY A 28 21.12 16.01 6.11
CA GLY A 28 20.22 17.03 6.68
C GLY A 28 18.77 16.58 6.87
N LEU A 29 18.45 15.28 6.77
CA LEU A 29 17.10 14.80 7.07
C LEU A 29 16.72 15.06 8.54
N PRO A 30 15.51 15.61 8.82
CA PRO A 30 15.00 15.70 10.16
C PRO A 30 14.90 14.32 10.83
N ARG A 31 15.41 14.20 12.06
CA ARG A 31 15.37 12.94 12.83
C ARG A 31 13.97 12.35 12.98
N ARG A 32 12.92 13.17 12.96
CA ARG A 32 11.52 12.71 13.08
C ARG A 32 11.08 11.79 11.93
N LEU A 33 11.72 11.90 10.76
CA LEU A 33 11.46 11.04 9.59
C LEU A 33 12.10 9.66 9.72
N LEU A 34 13.04 9.49 10.66
CA LEU A 34 13.69 8.21 10.91
C LEU A 34 12.77 7.33 11.75
N LYS A 35 12.32 6.23 11.14
CA LYS A 35 11.55 5.15 11.76
C LYS A 35 12.12 3.81 11.28
N ASP A 36 11.82 2.75 12.01
CA ASP A 36 12.33 1.39 11.83
C ASP A 36 11.42 0.49 10.99
N ASN A 37 10.41 1.06 10.33
CA ASN A 37 9.60 0.34 9.34
C ASN A 37 10.47 -0.15 8.18
N VAL A 38 10.15 -1.35 7.67
CA VAL A 38 10.89 -2.00 6.58
C VAL A 38 9.95 -2.37 5.44
N ALA A 39 10.53 -2.53 4.25
CA ALA A 39 9.90 -3.18 3.11
C ALA A 39 10.71 -4.43 2.72
N LEU A 40 10.02 -5.45 2.21
CA LEU A 40 10.62 -6.68 1.70
C LEU A 40 10.41 -6.72 0.18
N LEU A 41 11.48 -6.97 -0.57
CA LEU A 41 11.45 -7.08 -2.03
C LEU A 41 11.89 -8.48 -2.44
N LEU A 42 11.11 -9.13 -3.30
CA LEU A 42 11.35 -10.46 -3.83
C LEU A 42 11.29 -10.44 -5.36
N LEU A 43 12.38 -10.81 -6.02
CA LEU A 43 12.39 -11.04 -7.46
C LEU A 43 12.17 -12.55 -7.74
N LEU A 44 11.08 -12.87 -8.42
CA LEU A 44 10.67 -14.23 -8.75
C LEU A 44 10.78 -14.45 -10.26
N GLN A 45 11.29 -15.60 -10.66
CA GLN A 45 11.31 -16.04 -12.05
C GLN A 45 10.26 -17.14 -12.26
N ARG A 46 9.39 -16.99 -13.25
CA ARG A 46 8.44 -18.04 -13.65
C ARG A 46 9.23 -19.23 -14.21
N LYS A 47 8.96 -20.42 -13.69
CA LYS A 47 9.51 -21.66 -14.24
C LYS A 47 8.79 -21.98 -15.55
N THR A 48 9.54 -22.17 -16.63
CA THR A 48 9.02 -22.69 -17.90
C THR A 48 8.97 -24.22 -17.85
N ASP A 49 7.98 -24.81 -18.51
CA ASP A 49 7.86 -26.28 -18.59
C ASP A 49 9.01 -26.88 -19.41
N SER A 50 9.54 -28.01 -18.94
CA SER A 50 10.73 -28.67 -19.51
C SER A 50 10.59 -29.04 -20.99
N ASN A 51 9.37 -29.22 -21.49
CA ASN A 51 9.10 -29.51 -22.89
C ASN A 51 9.29 -28.30 -23.83
N GLN A 52 9.12 -27.07 -23.33
CA GLN A 52 9.37 -25.84 -24.11
C GLN A 52 10.87 -25.49 -24.16
N GLN A 53 11.63 -25.84 -23.12
CA GLN A 53 13.08 -25.62 -23.06
C GLN A 53 13.86 -26.42 -24.13
N GLN A 54 13.36 -27.60 -24.53
CA GLN A 54 14.00 -28.41 -25.58
C GLN A 54 13.82 -27.82 -26.99
N GLN A 55 12.71 -27.12 -27.26
CA GLN A 55 12.53 -26.40 -28.54
C GLN A 55 13.32 -25.08 -28.58
N GLN A 56 13.56 -24.45 -27.43
CA GLN A 56 14.30 -23.18 -27.33
C GLN A 56 15.82 -23.32 -27.50
N GLN A 57 16.40 -24.52 -27.31
CA GLN A 57 17.85 -24.74 -27.49
C GLN A 57 18.32 -24.70 -28.96
N GLN A 58 17.41 -24.58 -29.94
CA GLN A 58 17.76 -24.37 -31.35
C GLN A 58 17.85 -22.88 -31.75
N GLN A 59 17.56 -21.93 -30.85
CA GLN A 59 17.62 -20.49 -31.12
C GLN A 59 18.90 -19.83 -30.57
N GLN A 60 19.31 -18.72 -31.18
CA GLN A 60 20.60 -18.05 -30.93
C GLN A 60 20.74 -17.52 -29.49
N PRO A 61 21.96 -17.46 -28.90
CA PRO A 61 22.20 -17.05 -27.50
C PRO A 61 21.68 -15.65 -27.15
N LEU A 62 21.65 -14.72 -28.10
CA LEU A 62 21.19 -13.34 -27.89
C LEU A 62 19.67 -13.23 -27.68
N GLN A 63 18.88 -14.24 -28.07
CA GLN A 63 17.42 -14.28 -27.84
C GLN A 63 17.03 -14.87 -26.48
N GLN A 64 17.97 -15.45 -25.73
CA GLN A 64 17.64 -16.15 -24.48
C GLN A 64 17.40 -15.21 -23.27
N CYS A 65 17.97 -13.99 -23.28
CA CYS A 65 17.79 -13.02 -22.19
C CYS A 65 16.37 -12.42 -22.15
N ASP A 66 15.72 -12.32 -23.33
CA ASP A 66 14.40 -11.71 -23.51
C ASP A 66 13.22 -12.62 -23.11
N GLN A 67 13.51 -13.88 -22.72
CA GLN A 67 12.48 -14.86 -22.36
C GLN A 67 12.31 -15.06 -20.84
N GLN A 68 13.03 -14.31 -20.02
CA GLN A 68 12.92 -14.44 -18.57
C GLN A 68 11.67 -13.72 -18.05
N GLN A 69 10.64 -14.51 -17.78
CA GLN A 69 9.41 -14.04 -17.17
C GLN A 69 9.62 -13.74 -15.68
N LEU A 70 9.90 -12.47 -15.36
CA LEU A 70 10.18 -11.97 -14.01
C LEU A 70 8.97 -11.26 -13.36
N LEU A 71 8.83 -11.44 -12.04
CA LEU A 71 7.86 -10.79 -11.17
C LEU A 71 8.59 -10.24 -9.93
N LEU A 72 8.55 -8.93 -9.74
CA LEU A 72 9.00 -8.24 -8.54
C LEU A 72 7.81 -8.03 -7.60
N VAL A 73 7.88 -8.63 -6.42
CA VAL A 73 6.88 -8.48 -5.35
C VAL A 73 7.50 -7.66 -4.23
N CYS A 74 6.85 -6.56 -3.89
CA CYS A 74 7.17 -5.73 -2.74
C CYS A 74 6.09 -5.89 -1.68
N ASN A 75 6.48 -6.00 -0.41
CA ASN A 75 5.57 -5.92 0.73
C ASN A 75 6.07 -4.87 1.74
N VAL A 76 5.19 -4.01 2.25
CA VAL A 76 5.56 -2.94 3.18
C VAL A 76 4.54 -2.78 4.31
N HIS A 77 5.00 -2.27 5.46
CA HIS A 77 4.13 -1.79 6.52
C HIS A 77 4.61 -0.40 6.97
N ILE A 78 3.92 0.64 6.51
CA ILE A 78 4.22 2.06 6.77
C ILE A 78 3.80 2.43 8.19
N THR A 79 4.46 3.42 8.82
CA THR A 79 4.20 3.80 10.22
C THR A 79 2.72 4.03 10.52
N ALA A 80 2.21 3.45 11.62
CA ALA A 80 0.78 3.53 11.96
C ALA A 80 0.37 4.87 12.58
N ASN A 81 1.31 5.67 13.09
CA ASN A 81 0.99 6.92 13.80
C ASN A 81 0.14 7.86 12.91
N PRO A 82 -1.14 8.13 13.25
CA PRO A 82 -2.03 8.92 12.41
C PRO A 82 -1.54 10.36 12.20
N GLU A 83 -0.81 10.92 13.16
CA GLU A 83 -0.27 12.28 13.13
C GLU A 83 1.01 12.41 12.27
N ALA A 84 1.62 11.28 11.87
CA ALA A 84 2.91 11.25 11.17
C ALA A 84 2.75 11.23 9.64
N SER A 85 1.84 12.04 9.08
CA SER A 85 1.52 12.03 7.65
C SER A 85 2.73 12.36 6.76
N ASP A 86 3.64 13.21 7.23
CA ASP A 86 4.91 13.53 6.57
C ASP A 86 5.87 12.34 6.56
N VAL A 87 5.95 11.59 7.67
CA VAL A 87 6.75 10.36 7.78
C VAL A 87 6.21 9.28 6.85
N LYS A 88 4.88 9.07 6.82
CA LYS A 88 4.24 8.08 5.93
C LYS A 88 4.54 8.38 4.47
N LEU A 89 4.42 9.65 4.08
CA LEU A 89 4.74 10.12 2.73
C LEU A 89 6.23 9.93 2.41
N TRP A 90 7.13 10.26 3.34
CA TRP A 90 8.57 10.08 3.17
C TRP A 90 8.97 8.60 3.02
N GLN A 91 8.42 7.71 3.84
CA GLN A 91 8.64 6.27 3.73
C GLN A 91 8.16 5.74 2.38
N THR A 92 6.99 6.19 1.93
CA THR A 92 6.44 5.79 0.62
C THR A 92 7.32 6.29 -0.53
N GLN A 93 7.76 7.56 -0.51
CA GLN A 93 8.68 8.10 -1.53
C GLN A 93 10.00 7.34 -1.55
N THR A 94 10.54 7.00 -0.38
CA THR A 94 11.80 6.24 -0.26
C THR A 94 11.65 4.85 -0.87
N LEU A 95 10.55 4.16 -0.57
CA LEU A 95 10.23 2.87 -1.17
C LEU A 95 10.15 2.95 -2.70
N LEU A 96 9.43 3.95 -3.22
CA LEU A 96 9.23 4.12 -4.66
C LEU A 96 10.55 4.42 -5.38
N ALA A 97 11.42 5.24 -4.79
CA ALA A 97 12.73 5.53 -5.36
C ALA A 97 13.62 4.28 -5.43
N VAL A 98 13.62 3.45 -4.38
CA VAL A 98 14.33 2.16 -4.37
C VAL A 98 13.79 1.22 -5.45
N LEU A 99 12.46 1.14 -5.61
CA LEU A 99 11.84 0.32 -6.65
C LEU A 99 12.18 0.82 -8.05
N GLU A 100 12.14 2.13 -8.30
CA GLU A 100 12.52 2.72 -9.59
C GLU A 100 13.98 2.46 -9.93
N GLU A 101 14.88 2.68 -8.98
CA GLU A 101 16.30 2.42 -9.19
C GLU A 101 16.53 0.93 -9.49
N TYR A 102 15.90 0.04 -8.73
CA TYR A 102 16.01 -1.40 -8.96
C TYR A 102 15.47 -1.80 -10.34
N MET A 103 14.30 -1.29 -10.73
CA MET A 103 13.68 -1.53 -12.03
C MET A 103 14.51 -0.96 -13.18
N SER A 104 15.20 0.17 -12.97
CA SER A 104 16.06 0.80 -13.99
C SER A 104 17.22 -0.11 -14.43
N GLY A 105 17.69 -0.99 -13.53
CA GLY A 105 18.75 -1.96 -13.82
C GLY A 105 18.38 -3.01 -14.87
N PHE A 106 17.10 -3.17 -15.20
CA PHE A 106 16.60 -4.11 -16.21
C PHE A 106 16.47 -3.46 -17.60
N ILE A 107 16.42 -2.13 -17.68
CA ILE A 107 16.22 -1.39 -18.94
C ILE A 107 17.39 -1.67 -19.89
N GLY A 108 17.09 -2.18 -21.09
CA GLY A 108 18.09 -2.50 -22.11
C GLY A 108 18.92 -3.76 -21.84
N VAL A 109 18.62 -4.48 -20.74
CA VAL A 109 19.31 -5.72 -20.35
C VAL A 109 18.41 -6.94 -20.57
N CYS A 110 17.15 -6.89 -20.12
CA CYS A 110 16.16 -7.93 -20.32
C CYS A 110 14.73 -7.37 -20.22
N SER A 111 13.73 -8.25 -20.32
CA SER A 111 12.33 -7.86 -20.14
C SER A 111 12.11 -7.25 -18.75
N LEU A 112 11.44 -6.09 -18.71
CA LEU A 112 11.10 -5.43 -17.45
C LEU A 112 10.28 -6.37 -16.55
N PRO A 113 10.64 -6.51 -15.26
CA PRO A 113 9.84 -7.29 -14.32
C PRO A 113 8.40 -6.77 -14.24
N ARG A 114 7.45 -7.68 -14.05
CA ARG A 114 6.11 -7.31 -13.58
C ARG A 114 6.22 -6.83 -12.15
N LEU A 115 5.50 -5.77 -11.77
CA LEU A 115 5.59 -5.20 -10.43
C LEU A 115 4.27 -5.35 -9.68
N VAL A 116 4.34 -5.89 -8.47
CA VAL A 116 3.25 -5.91 -7.49
C VAL A 116 3.79 -5.34 -6.16
N ILE A 117 3.06 -4.40 -5.57
CA ILE A 117 3.35 -3.81 -4.27
C ILE A 117 2.14 -4.04 -3.36
N CYS A 118 2.32 -4.86 -2.34
CA CYS A 118 1.34 -5.10 -1.30
C CYS A 118 1.75 -4.36 -0.02
N GLY A 119 0.79 -4.08 0.85
CA GLY A 119 1.12 -3.67 2.20
C GLY A 119 0.02 -2.93 2.93
N ASP A 120 0.27 -2.73 4.22
CA ASP A 120 -0.45 -1.77 5.05
C ASP A 120 0.25 -0.41 4.94
N PHE A 121 -0.40 0.52 4.27
CA PHE A 121 0.12 1.87 4.08
C PHE A 121 -0.29 2.82 5.21
N ASN A 122 -1.15 2.36 6.13
CA ASN A 122 -1.73 3.17 7.21
C ASN A 122 -2.26 4.53 6.69
N SER A 123 -2.76 4.55 5.45
CA SER A 123 -3.10 5.77 4.73
C SER A 123 -4.36 5.55 3.87
N PRO A 124 -5.46 6.30 4.08
CA PRO A 124 -6.70 6.12 3.33
C PRO A 124 -6.62 6.66 1.90
N PRO A 125 -7.57 6.33 1.00
CA PRO A 125 -7.53 6.72 -0.42
C PRO A 125 -7.40 8.25 -0.68
N PRO A 126 -7.97 9.15 0.16
CA PRO A 126 -7.76 10.60 -0.01
C PRO A 126 -6.36 11.12 0.36
N SER A 127 -5.51 10.29 0.97
CA SER A 127 -4.21 10.68 1.50
C SER A 127 -3.18 11.07 0.43
N SER A 128 -2.17 11.84 0.81
CA SER A 128 -1.04 12.18 -0.07
C SER A 128 -0.20 10.96 -0.45
N VAL A 129 -0.16 9.94 0.41
CA VAL A 129 0.49 8.64 0.14
C VAL A 129 -0.18 7.95 -1.04
N TYR A 130 -1.51 7.81 -0.98
CA TYR A 130 -2.29 7.21 -2.06
C TYR A 130 -2.22 8.04 -3.35
N LYS A 131 -2.31 9.37 -3.24
CA LYS A 131 -2.12 10.30 -4.36
C LYS A 131 -0.74 10.10 -5.03
N LEU A 132 0.34 10.03 -4.25
CA LEU A 132 1.67 9.79 -4.78
C LEU A 132 1.70 8.48 -5.57
N LEU A 133 1.29 7.37 -4.96
CA LEU A 133 1.28 6.03 -5.56
C LEU A 133 0.51 5.98 -6.89
N THR A 134 -0.66 6.60 -6.95
CA THR A 134 -1.57 6.55 -8.11
C THR A 134 -1.28 7.59 -9.19
N TRP A 135 -0.80 8.78 -8.82
CA TRP A 135 -0.59 9.88 -9.76
C TRP A 135 0.86 10.04 -10.22
N GLY A 136 1.81 9.32 -9.61
CA GLY A 136 3.23 9.48 -9.89
C GLY A 136 3.83 10.78 -9.35
N SER A 137 3.02 11.75 -8.92
CA SER A 137 3.53 12.97 -8.29
C SER A 137 2.48 13.65 -7.45
N ILE A 138 2.93 14.37 -6.44
CA ILE A 138 2.12 15.36 -5.73
C ILE A 138 2.80 16.72 -5.86
N LYS A 139 2.03 17.74 -6.21
CA LYS A 139 2.51 19.12 -6.07
C LYS A 139 2.77 19.35 -4.59
N GLY A 140 3.86 20.06 -4.26
CA GLY A 140 4.27 20.29 -2.86
C GLY A 140 3.05 20.63 -2.02
N LEU A 141 2.85 19.87 -0.92
CA LEU A 141 1.62 19.87 -0.11
C LEU A 141 1.15 21.31 0.08
N SER A 142 0.09 21.71 -0.63
CA SER A 142 -0.42 23.06 -0.44
C SER A 142 -0.94 23.15 1.00
N ILE A 143 -0.82 24.32 1.61
CA ILE A 143 -1.36 24.57 2.96
C ILE A 143 -2.86 24.21 3.00
N HIS A 144 -3.57 24.32 1.87
CA HIS A 144 -4.97 23.90 1.74
C HIS A 144 -5.16 22.38 1.78
N ASP A 145 -4.33 21.58 1.09
CA ASP A 145 -4.40 20.12 1.15
C ASP A 145 -4.09 19.62 2.56
N GLN A 146 -3.13 20.26 3.25
CA GLN A 146 -2.82 19.99 4.64
C GLN A 146 -3.99 20.33 5.57
N GLN A 147 -4.63 21.48 5.36
CA GLN A 147 -5.82 21.87 6.13
C GLN A 147 -7.00 20.94 5.86
N GLN A 148 -7.17 20.47 4.63
CA GLN A 148 -8.27 19.57 4.28
C GLN A 148 -8.06 18.17 4.86
N GLN A 149 -6.82 17.65 4.82
CA GLN A 149 -6.47 16.42 5.53
C GLN A 149 -6.62 16.57 7.04
N GLN A 150 -6.20 17.71 7.60
CA GLN A 150 -6.36 18.00 9.02
C GLN A 150 -7.83 18.16 9.41
N GLN A 151 -8.68 18.73 8.55
CA GLN A 151 -10.13 18.77 8.75
C GLN A 151 -10.76 17.37 8.68
N GLN A 152 -10.34 16.54 7.73
CA GLN A 152 -10.83 15.15 7.63
C GLN A 152 -10.42 14.34 8.86
N GLN A 153 -9.18 14.50 9.33
CA GLN A 153 -8.69 13.91 10.58
C GLN A 153 -9.44 14.46 11.80
N GLN A 154 -9.73 15.76 11.86
CA GLN A 154 -10.54 16.36 12.92
C GLN A 154 -11.98 15.84 12.89
N GLN A 155 -12.58 15.65 11.72
CA GLN A 155 -13.91 15.06 11.58
C GLN A 155 -13.93 13.61 12.04
N GLN A 156 -12.92 12.82 11.66
CA GLN A 156 -12.76 11.45 12.15
C GLN A 156 -12.58 11.42 13.68
N HIS A 157 -11.74 12.31 14.22
CA HIS A 157 -11.53 12.40 15.66
C HIS A 157 -12.78 12.89 16.41
N GLN A 158 -13.54 13.84 15.86
CA GLN A 158 -14.82 14.28 16.41
C GLN A 158 -15.86 13.15 16.38
N HIS A 159 -15.93 12.39 15.29
CA HIS A 159 -16.81 11.24 15.18
C HIS A 159 -16.44 10.17 16.21
N GLN A 160 -15.15 9.90 16.37
CA GLN A 160 -14.62 8.98 17.38
C GLN A 160 -14.91 9.46 18.81
N GLN A 161 -14.76 10.76 19.08
CA GLN A 161 -15.13 11.35 20.38
C GLN A 161 -16.64 11.27 20.63
N GLN A 162 -17.49 11.48 19.63
CA GLN A 162 -18.94 11.32 19.77
C GLN A 162 -19.32 9.87 20.08
N GLN A 163 -18.71 8.89 19.41
CA GLN A 163 -18.94 7.47 19.70
C GLN A 163 -18.46 7.11 21.12
N GLN A 164 -17.28 7.60 21.53
CA GLN A 164 -16.79 7.42 22.90
C GLN A 164 -17.69 8.09 23.93
N GLN A 165 -18.23 9.29 23.66
CA GLN A 165 -19.18 9.95 24.54
C GLN A 165 -20.50 9.18 24.63
N GLN A 166 -21.01 8.60 23.54
CA GLN A 166 -22.20 7.75 23.58
C GLN A 166 -21.96 6.48 24.41
N GLN A 167 -20.81 5.82 24.25
CA GLN A 167 -20.42 4.68 25.08
C GLN A 167 -20.22 5.06 26.54
N GLN A 168 -19.60 6.21 26.82
CA GLN A 168 -19.44 6.74 28.17
C GLN A 168 -20.78 7.14 28.79
N GLN A 169 -21.74 7.67 28.04
CA GLN A 169 -23.08 7.95 28.56
C GLN A 169 -23.83 6.66 28.91
N GLN A 170 -23.68 5.61 28.11
CA GLN A 170 -24.20 4.28 28.44
C GLN A 170 -23.53 3.68 29.69
N GLN A 171 -22.21 3.88 29.87
CA GLN A 171 -21.48 3.45 31.07
C GLN A 171 -21.74 4.34 32.30
N GLN A 172 -21.92 5.65 32.14
CA GLN A 172 -22.25 6.60 33.22
C GLN A 172 -23.67 6.40 33.75
N GLN A 173 -24.62 5.95 32.91
CA GLN A 173 -25.90 5.46 33.38
C GLN A 173 -25.77 4.21 34.28
N GLN A 174 -24.67 3.46 34.17
CA GLN A 174 -24.36 2.32 35.05
C GLN A 174 -23.45 2.68 36.24
N GLN A 175 -22.76 3.83 36.22
CA GLN A 175 -21.74 4.21 37.21
C GLN A 175 -22.01 5.55 37.91
N GLN A 176 -23.27 5.92 38.16
CA GLN A 176 -23.55 6.98 39.15
C GLN A 176 -23.23 6.50 40.57
N GLN A 177 -21.94 6.36 40.89
CA GLN A 177 -21.32 6.59 42.17
C GLN A 177 -19.82 6.85 41.95
N GLN A 178 -19.42 8.10 42.23
CA GLN A 178 -18.07 8.65 42.38
C GLN A 178 -17.44 9.36 41.14
N GLN A 179 -17.34 10.69 41.27
CA GLN A 179 -16.49 11.61 40.49
C GLN A 179 -15.06 11.61 41.10
N THR A 180 -13.95 12.05 40.49
CA THR A 180 -13.73 13.29 39.71
C THR A 180 -12.37 13.27 38.97
N HIS A 181 -12.29 14.11 37.94
CA HIS A 181 -11.31 14.41 36.88
C HIS A 181 -9.79 14.59 37.16
N GLN A 182 -8.97 14.44 36.10
CA GLN A 182 -8.25 15.53 35.38
C GLN A 182 -7.50 15.02 34.12
N SER A 183 -7.46 15.82 33.04
CA SER A 183 -6.80 15.52 31.75
C SER A 183 -5.79 16.61 31.39
N VAL A 184 -4.65 16.20 30.82
CA VAL A 184 -3.51 17.04 30.40
C VAL A 184 -3.46 17.07 28.87
N ASN A 185 -3.20 18.26 28.33
CA ASN A 185 -3.20 18.56 26.90
C ASN A 185 -1.75 18.54 26.35
N PRO A 186 -1.40 17.78 25.29
CA PRO A 186 -0.11 17.92 24.63
C PRO A 186 -0.18 18.91 23.46
N GLN A 187 0.74 19.88 23.47
CA GLN A 187 0.96 20.84 22.39
C GLN A 187 1.47 20.12 21.12
N GLN A 188 0.77 20.29 20.00
CA GLN A 188 1.18 19.83 18.67
C GLN A 188 2.22 20.78 18.06
N HIS A 189 3.46 20.32 17.88
CA HIS A 189 4.47 20.99 17.07
C HIS A 189 4.26 20.63 15.59
N LYS A 190 3.91 21.64 14.78
CA LYS A 190 3.81 21.54 13.32
C LYS A 190 5.18 21.78 12.68
N GLU A 191 5.84 20.73 12.21
CA GLU A 191 6.99 20.86 11.32
C GLU A 191 6.63 20.36 9.92
N VAL A 192 6.53 21.31 8.99
CA VAL A 192 6.18 21.08 7.58
C VAL A 192 7.39 20.53 6.82
N LEU A 193 7.17 19.59 5.89
CA LEU A 193 8.23 19.13 4.97
C LEU A 193 8.76 20.32 4.15
N PRO A 194 10.08 20.44 3.92
CA PRO A 194 10.63 21.52 3.11
C PRO A 194 10.01 21.54 1.70
N LEU A 195 9.52 22.70 1.25
CA LEU A 195 8.85 22.90 -0.06
C LEU A 195 9.68 22.46 -1.29
N HIS A 196 10.99 22.24 -1.15
CA HIS A 196 11.86 21.87 -2.26
C HIS A 196 11.91 20.36 -2.54
N TRP A 197 11.31 19.51 -1.70
CA TRP A 197 11.27 18.07 -1.94
C TRP A 197 10.17 17.73 -2.94
N LYS A 198 10.58 17.39 -4.15
CA LYS A 198 9.70 16.95 -5.22
C LYS A 198 9.33 15.49 -4.99
N MET A 199 8.13 15.26 -4.48
CA MET A 199 7.57 13.92 -4.27
C MET A 199 7.00 13.41 -5.60
N GLN A 200 7.74 12.52 -6.25
CA GLN A 200 7.40 11.96 -7.55
C GLN A 200 8.08 10.60 -7.81
N HIS A 201 7.50 9.83 -8.73
CA HIS A 201 8.02 8.62 -9.35
C HIS A 201 7.42 8.45 -10.76
N SER A 202 7.98 7.53 -11.51
CA SER A 202 7.64 7.19 -12.90
C SER A 202 6.99 5.80 -13.02
N LEU A 203 6.93 5.03 -11.93
CA LEU A 203 6.21 3.75 -11.89
C LEU A 203 4.73 4.00 -12.22
N GLN A 204 4.22 3.34 -13.27
CA GLN A 204 2.80 3.35 -13.58
C GLN A 204 2.10 2.34 -12.67
N LEU A 205 1.47 2.81 -11.59
CA LEU A 205 0.83 1.96 -10.60
C LEU A 205 -0.68 2.14 -10.64
N ALA A 206 -1.40 1.02 -10.59
CA ALA A 206 -2.84 0.97 -10.40
C ALA A 206 -3.16 0.16 -9.14
N SER A 207 -4.20 0.56 -8.40
CA SER A 207 -4.75 -0.26 -7.33
C SER A 207 -5.60 -1.38 -7.94
N ALA A 208 -5.36 -2.62 -7.53
CA ALA A 208 -6.11 -3.77 -8.01
C ALA A 208 -7.60 -3.68 -7.64
N TYR A 209 -7.94 -3.15 -6.46
CA TYR A 209 -9.34 -3.06 -6.03
C TYR A 209 -10.08 -1.95 -6.76
N ALA A 210 -9.50 -0.74 -6.80
CA ALA A 210 -10.07 0.36 -7.58
C ALA A 210 -10.23 0.00 -9.06
N LEU A 211 -9.23 -0.65 -9.69
CA LEU A 211 -9.35 -1.11 -11.07
C LEU A 211 -10.40 -2.19 -11.24
N GLY A 212 -10.37 -3.22 -10.38
CA GLY A 212 -11.29 -4.34 -10.45
C GLY A 212 -12.74 -3.90 -10.33
N ARG A 213 -13.01 -2.94 -9.44
CA ARG A 213 -14.32 -2.28 -9.31
C ARG A 213 -14.69 -1.48 -10.55
N ALA A 214 -13.78 -0.66 -11.08
CA ALA A 214 -14.02 0.11 -12.31
C ALA A 214 -14.35 -0.78 -13.52
N LEU A 215 -13.78 -1.99 -13.58
CA LEU A 215 -14.06 -2.96 -14.63
C LEU A 215 -15.43 -3.64 -14.48
N LEU A 216 -16.01 -3.65 -13.28
CA LEU A 216 -17.34 -4.22 -13.01
C LEU A 216 -18.46 -3.19 -13.15
N ASP A 217 -18.20 -1.94 -12.76
CA ASP A 217 -19.14 -0.83 -12.84
C ASP A 217 -19.07 -0.20 -14.25
N VAL A 218 -19.79 -0.78 -15.21
CA VAL A 218 -19.87 -0.34 -16.63
C VAL A 218 -20.71 0.95 -16.80
N GLU A 219 -20.69 1.86 -15.83
CA GLU A 219 -21.30 3.19 -15.99
C GLU A 219 -20.23 4.23 -16.31
N GLU A 220 -20.25 4.74 -17.54
CA GLU A 220 -19.39 5.79 -18.07
C GLU A 220 -19.33 7.00 -17.12
N ASN A 221 -18.30 7.07 -16.26
CA ASN A 221 -17.99 8.28 -15.51
C ASN A 221 -16.48 8.47 -15.44
N ASP A 222 -15.97 9.23 -16.42
CA ASP A 222 -14.57 9.50 -16.73
C ASP A 222 -13.84 10.42 -15.71
N GLY A 223 -13.93 10.10 -14.42
CA GLY A 223 -13.32 10.90 -13.35
C GLY A 223 -12.22 10.17 -12.57
N VAL A 224 -11.02 10.77 -12.51
CA VAL A 224 -9.92 10.33 -11.61
C VAL A 224 -10.33 10.34 -10.13
N GLU A 225 -11.31 11.18 -9.75
CA GLU A 225 -11.89 11.18 -8.40
C GLU A 225 -12.82 9.99 -8.13
N VAL A 226 -13.51 9.49 -9.15
CA VAL A 226 -14.38 8.29 -9.04
C VAL A 226 -13.52 7.09 -8.68
N TYR A 227 -12.34 6.96 -9.27
CA TYR A 227 -11.44 5.83 -9.05
C TYR A 227 -11.02 5.64 -7.57
N ARG A 228 -10.90 6.72 -6.79
CA ARG A 228 -10.64 6.61 -5.34
C ARG A 228 -11.83 6.12 -4.54
N GLN A 229 -13.03 6.42 -5.01
CA GLN A 229 -14.28 6.02 -4.37
C GLN A 229 -14.57 4.54 -4.63
N LEU A 230 -13.84 3.91 -5.56
CA LEU A 230 -13.93 2.49 -5.89
C LEU A 230 -13.04 1.59 -5.01
N GLU A 231 -12.25 2.16 -4.10
CA GLU A 231 -11.56 1.35 -3.10
C GLU A 231 -12.56 0.72 -2.10
N PRO A 232 -12.18 -0.38 -1.41
CA PRO A 232 -13.00 -0.92 -0.33
C PRO A 232 -13.33 0.17 0.70
N ILE A 233 -14.54 0.14 1.25
CA ILE A 233 -14.93 1.08 2.31
C ILE A 233 -13.98 0.94 3.51
N PHE A 234 -13.60 -0.29 3.82
CA PHE A 234 -12.63 -0.59 4.86
C PHE A 234 -11.77 -1.79 4.52
N THR A 235 -10.54 -1.76 5.05
CA THR A 235 -9.68 -2.93 5.16
C THR A 235 -9.26 -3.17 6.61
N ASN A 236 -9.30 -2.15 7.47
CA ASN A 236 -9.25 -2.25 8.93
C ASN A 236 -10.61 -1.86 9.52
N TYR A 237 -11.13 -2.66 10.46
CA TYR A 237 -12.44 -2.44 11.08
C TYR A 237 -12.39 -2.70 12.59
N THR A 238 -12.15 -1.65 13.38
CA THR A 238 -12.07 -1.69 14.85
C THR A 238 -13.14 -0.79 15.47
N PRO A 239 -13.36 -0.83 16.81
CA PRO A 239 -14.29 0.11 17.45
C PRO A 239 -13.88 1.58 17.34
N ASN A 240 -12.60 1.83 17.07
CA ASN A 240 -11.98 3.16 17.11
C ASN A 240 -11.65 3.70 15.72
N PHE A 241 -11.53 2.82 14.72
CA PHE A 241 -11.15 3.20 13.37
C PHE A 241 -11.75 2.20 12.38
N VAL A 242 -12.35 2.74 11.32
CA VAL A 242 -12.82 1.98 10.17
C VAL A 242 -12.32 2.70 8.92
N GLY A 243 -11.58 2.00 8.07
CA GLY A 243 -11.06 2.58 6.83
C GLY A 243 -10.18 1.65 6.02
N CYS A 244 -9.97 2.02 4.75
CA CYS A 244 -9.08 1.32 3.83
C CYS A 244 -7.64 1.76 4.05
N LEU A 245 -6.79 0.85 4.50
CA LEU A 245 -5.36 1.08 4.79
C LEU A 245 -4.45 0.13 4.00
N ASP A 246 -5.00 -0.99 3.54
CA ASP A 246 -4.30 -2.07 2.86
C ASP A 246 -4.54 -1.97 1.36
N TYR A 247 -3.50 -2.22 0.56
CA TYR A 247 -3.60 -2.12 -0.89
C TYR A 247 -2.78 -3.20 -1.60
N ILE A 248 -3.21 -3.53 -2.81
CA ILE A 248 -2.44 -4.29 -3.81
C ILE A 248 -2.28 -3.36 -5.01
N PHE A 249 -1.14 -2.69 -5.12
CA PHE A 249 -0.77 -1.93 -6.31
C PHE A 249 -0.01 -2.82 -7.29
N PHE A 250 -0.15 -2.54 -8.59
CA PHE A 250 0.60 -3.26 -9.62
C PHE A 250 0.82 -2.38 -10.86
N SER A 251 1.77 -2.79 -11.70
CA SER A 251 1.97 -2.16 -13.01
C SER A 251 1.13 -2.84 -14.09
N PRO A 252 0.15 -2.15 -14.69
CA PRO A 252 -0.78 -2.75 -15.66
C PRO A 252 -0.18 -2.94 -17.06
N PHE A 253 1.09 -2.57 -17.27
CA PHE A 253 1.74 -2.63 -18.59
C PHE A 253 1.95 -4.08 -19.09
N ASN A 254 2.39 -4.97 -18.20
CA ASN A 254 2.72 -6.37 -18.53
C ASN A 254 2.05 -7.39 -17.61
N LEU A 255 1.16 -6.93 -16.73
CA LEU A 255 0.38 -7.75 -15.80
C LEU A 255 -1.09 -7.32 -15.89
N GLU A 256 -1.98 -8.22 -16.28
CA GLU A 256 -3.41 -7.95 -16.40
C GLU A 256 -4.14 -8.36 -15.12
N LEU A 257 -5.01 -7.50 -14.60
CA LEU A 257 -5.92 -7.87 -13.51
C LEU A 257 -7.07 -8.71 -14.05
N VAL A 258 -7.23 -9.92 -13.53
CA VAL A 258 -8.30 -10.86 -13.92
C VAL A 258 -9.50 -10.74 -13.01
N GLY A 259 -9.27 -10.46 -11.73
CA GLY A 259 -10.35 -10.34 -10.76
C GLY A 259 -9.84 -10.05 -9.36
N ILE A 260 -10.77 -9.67 -8.49
CA ILE A 260 -10.56 -9.41 -7.08
C ILE A 260 -11.55 -10.24 -6.26
N LEU A 261 -11.18 -10.57 -5.02
CA LEU A 261 -12.14 -11.07 -4.05
C LEU A 261 -13.00 -9.89 -3.58
N GLU A 262 -14.32 -10.06 -3.60
CA GLU A 262 -15.24 -9.07 -3.05
C GLU A 262 -14.92 -8.80 -1.57
N PRO A 263 -14.61 -7.55 -1.17
CA PRO A 263 -14.43 -7.21 0.24
C PRO A 263 -15.68 -7.54 1.02
N ILE A 264 -15.50 -7.96 2.28
CA ILE A 264 -16.65 -8.14 3.15
C ILE A 264 -17.39 -6.80 3.39
N SER A 265 -18.71 -6.84 3.36
CA SER A 265 -19.54 -5.68 3.69
C SER A 265 -19.76 -5.54 5.20
N GLU A 266 -19.97 -4.30 5.65
CA GLU A 266 -20.33 -4.01 7.03
C GLU A 266 -21.61 -4.75 7.46
N GLN A 267 -22.60 -4.89 6.57
CA GLN A 267 -23.82 -5.65 6.86
C GLN A 267 -23.53 -7.12 7.16
N GLN A 268 -22.50 -7.71 6.54
CA GLN A 268 -22.07 -9.07 6.87
C GLN A 268 -21.42 -9.11 8.26
N LEU A 269 -20.57 -8.15 8.62
CA LEU A 269 -19.99 -8.04 9.97
C LEU A 269 -21.08 -7.93 11.05
N ILE A 270 -22.11 -7.11 10.80
CA ILE A 270 -23.26 -6.94 11.69
C ILE A 270 -24.03 -8.26 11.87
N ARG A 271 -24.31 -8.97 10.77
CA ARG A 271 -25.00 -10.27 10.82
C ARG A 271 -24.21 -11.31 11.61
N GLU A 272 -22.90 -11.36 11.42
CA GLU A 272 -22.03 -12.31 12.13
C GLU A 272 -21.93 -12.01 13.62
N ALA A 273 -21.78 -10.73 13.99
CA ALA A 273 -21.79 -10.32 15.39
C ALA A 273 -23.13 -10.63 16.06
N ALA A 274 -24.26 -10.37 15.38
CA ALA A 274 -25.58 -10.72 15.89
C ALA A 274 -25.74 -12.25 16.08
N ALA A 275 -25.31 -13.05 15.10
CA ALA A 275 -25.37 -14.52 15.19
C ALA A 275 -24.55 -15.09 16.35
N LEU A 276 -23.46 -14.42 16.71
CA LEU A 276 -22.58 -14.79 17.82
C LEU A 276 -22.88 -14.07 19.14
N HIS A 277 -23.94 -13.24 19.19
CA HIS A 277 -24.28 -12.40 20.34
C HIS A 277 -23.12 -11.53 20.83
N LEU A 278 -22.31 -11.02 19.88
CA LEU A 278 -21.20 -10.12 20.18
C LEU A 278 -21.71 -8.69 20.42
N PRO A 279 -21.04 -7.91 21.29
CA PRO A 279 -21.45 -6.54 21.60
C PRO A 279 -21.18 -5.54 20.46
N SER A 280 -20.41 -5.93 19.43
CA SER A 280 -20.00 -5.06 18.33
C SER A 280 -19.65 -5.87 17.07
N PRO A 281 -19.87 -5.33 15.85
CA PRO A 281 -19.35 -5.90 14.60
C PRO A 281 -17.84 -5.70 14.40
N ALA A 282 -17.17 -5.02 15.33
CA ALA A 282 -15.74 -4.77 15.25
C ALA A 282 -14.89 -6.06 15.20
N LEU A 283 -13.75 -5.97 14.55
CA LEU A 283 -12.76 -7.03 14.46
C LEU A 283 -11.62 -6.80 15.49
N PRO A 284 -10.90 -7.88 15.90
CA PRO A 284 -11.11 -9.28 15.53
C PRO A 284 -12.37 -9.88 16.17
N SER A 285 -12.83 -11.02 15.64
CA SER A 285 -13.95 -11.80 16.14
C SER A 285 -13.62 -13.31 16.09
N PRO A 286 -14.43 -14.19 16.72
CA PRO A 286 -14.25 -15.63 16.61
C PRO A 286 -14.25 -16.19 15.17
N LEU A 287 -14.85 -15.46 14.20
CA LEU A 287 -14.83 -15.83 12.78
C LEU A 287 -13.69 -15.16 12.01
N ARG A 288 -13.10 -14.09 12.55
CA ARG A 288 -12.06 -13.29 11.90
C ARG A 288 -10.94 -12.92 12.87
N PRO A 289 -9.80 -13.60 12.81
CA PRO A 289 -8.75 -13.48 13.82
C PRO A 289 -7.89 -12.20 13.71
N SER A 290 -8.21 -11.30 12.78
CA SER A 290 -7.48 -10.07 12.50
C SER A 290 -8.45 -8.89 12.48
N ASP A 291 -7.99 -7.71 12.88
CA ASP A 291 -8.70 -6.43 12.72
C ASP A 291 -8.64 -5.88 11.29
N HIS A 292 -7.73 -6.42 10.47
CA HIS A 292 -7.69 -6.23 9.03
C HIS A 292 -8.34 -7.38 8.26
N ILE A 293 -8.95 -7.08 7.11
CA ILE A 293 -9.49 -8.06 6.16
C ILE A 293 -8.48 -8.36 5.05
N SER A 294 -8.44 -9.62 4.61
CA SER A 294 -7.52 -10.03 3.56
C SER A 294 -7.94 -9.49 2.19
N LEU A 295 -6.97 -8.97 1.45
CA LEU A 295 -7.12 -8.61 0.05
C LEU A 295 -6.59 -9.74 -0.83
N VAL A 296 -7.36 -10.12 -1.84
CA VAL A 296 -6.98 -11.09 -2.88
C VAL A 296 -7.23 -10.49 -4.26
N ALA A 297 -6.25 -10.62 -5.14
CA ALA A 297 -6.33 -10.26 -6.54
C ALA A 297 -5.70 -11.37 -7.40
N ALA A 298 -6.32 -11.66 -8.54
CA ALA A 298 -5.85 -12.62 -9.52
C ALA A 298 -5.29 -11.86 -10.73
N PHE A 299 -4.11 -12.25 -11.17
CA PHE A 299 -3.44 -11.61 -12.31
C PHE A 299 -3.09 -12.62 -13.40
N ARG A 300 -3.11 -12.16 -14.64
CA ARG A 300 -2.63 -12.88 -15.82
C ARG A 300 -1.36 -12.22 -16.34
N TRP A 301 -0.41 -13.05 -16.73
CA TRP A 301 0.80 -12.59 -17.40
C TRP A 301 0.42 -12.15 -18.82
N VAL A 302 0.76 -10.92 -19.19
CA VAL A 302 0.62 -10.44 -20.57
C VAL A 302 1.97 -10.60 -21.23
N ASP A 303 2.10 -11.55 -22.16
CA ASP A 303 3.34 -11.71 -22.92
C ASP A 303 3.57 -10.46 -23.81
N PRO A 304 4.82 -9.98 -23.93
CA PRO A 304 5.15 -8.84 -24.77
C PRO A 304 4.93 -9.11 -26.27
#